data_AF-A0AAN7DAS7-F1
#
_entry.id   AF-A0AAN7DAS7-F1
#
_cell.length_a   1.000
_cell.length_b   1.000
_cell.length_c   1.000
_cell.angle_alpha   90.00
_cell.angle_beta   90.00
_cell.angle_gamma   90.00
#
_symmetry.space_group_name_H-M   'P 1'
#
loop_
_entity.id
_entity.type
_entity.pdbx_description
1 polymer ?
#
loop_
_entity_poly.entity_id
_entity_poly.type
_entity_poly.pdbx_seq_one_letter_code
_entity_poly.pdbx_strand_id
1 'polypeptide(L)'
;MSLPTPIHAPHHTSIHTMSLPKVPSFGQLEKLQQHTPVTPLPKRLPYTKPSIFEVVQRILKDLDGRDKSMKIIQYIIKILLYHHSNTHQSAHLKQLTGLASQFSITSQVLCLGNASGDVRQLFATKRDLPKQLLIINSIANAVSDDIYCLHRIGVLPHKAWGHYSEIISAHCWFLSITVGLNKNFESMCKAEVYGTQQELRLAQITLCKSVADLLFCGCDVFHLPFSKGIQAWSGFISGLLAGYKVYNRVQQ
;
A
#
# COMPACT_ATOMS: atom_id res chain seq x y z
N MET A 1 22.47 -21.30 77.26
CA MET A 1 22.40 -21.70 75.84
C MET A 1 21.36 -20.83 75.19
N SER A 2 21.84 -19.83 74.45
CA SER A 2 21.12 -18.63 74.06
C SER A 2 20.77 -18.76 72.57
N LEU A 3 19.48 -18.88 72.25
CA LEU A 3 19.01 -18.82 70.86
C LEU A 3 18.99 -17.36 70.38
N PRO A 4 19.57 -17.05 69.21
CA PRO A 4 19.33 -15.80 68.53
C PRO A 4 18.12 -15.87 67.57
N THR A 5 17.40 -14.77 67.57
CA THR A 5 16.20 -14.39 66.80
C THR A 5 16.49 -14.16 65.29
N PRO A 6 15.44 -14.10 64.45
CA PRO A 6 15.55 -14.19 62.99
C PRO A 6 15.93 -12.87 62.30
N ILE A 7 16.66 -13.01 61.20
CA ILE A 7 17.17 -11.93 60.34
C ILE A 7 16.10 -11.52 59.30
N HIS A 8 15.96 -10.20 59.19
CA HIS A 8 15.25 -9.37 58.22
C HIS A 8 14.93 -9.96 56.82
N ALA A 9 13.68 -9.77 56.40
CA ALA A 9 13.24 -9.83 55.02
C ALA A 9 13.50 -8.48 54.28
N PRO A 10 13.81 -8.51 52.97
CA PRO A 10 14.08 -7.29 52.21
C PRO A 10 12.82 -6.58 51.68
N HIS A 11 13.00 -5.27 51.53
CA HIS A 11 12.07 -4.23 51.12
C HIS A 11 11.26 -4.52 49.85
N HIS A 12 9.94 -4.29 49.94
CA HIS A 12 9.05 -4.10 48.79
C HIS A 12 9.38 -2.79 48.08
N THR A 13 9.91 -2.88 46.86
CA THR A 13 10.06 -1.75 45.94
C THR A 13 8.68 -1.42 45.33
N SER A 14 8.16 -0.25 45.66
CA SER A 14 6.95 0.33 45.06
C SER A 14 7.15 0.54 43.56
N ILE A 15 6.44 -0.24 42.74
CA ILE A 15 6.33 0.00 41.30
C ILE A 15 5.37 1.17 41.10
N HIS A 16 5.92 2.36 40.87
CA HIS A 16 5.18 3.47 40.31
C HIS A 16 4.65 3.07 38.93
N THR A 17 3.36 2.76 38.84
CA THR A 17 2.62 2.61 37.59
C THR A 17 2.60 3.97 36.89
N MET A 18 3.57 4.21 35.99
CA MET A 18 3.49 5.32 35.06
C MET A 18 2.28 5.11 34.16
N SER A 19 1.24 5.91 34.38
CA SER A 19 0.10 6.03 33.50
C SER A 19 0.56 6.55 32.15
N LEU A 20 0.50 5.68 31.14
CA LEU A 20 0.80 6.01 29.76
C LEU A 20 -0.09 7.18 29.29
N PRO A 21 0.45 8.16 28.56
CA PRO A 21 -0.33 9.23 27.96
C PRO A 21 -1.43 8.62 27.08
N LYS A 22 -2.65 9.12 27.23
CA LYS A 22 -3.81 8.78 26.41
C LYS A 22 -3.50 9.16 24.95
N VAL A 23 -3.04 8.20 24.17
CA VAL A 23 -2.73 8.38 22.75
C VAL A 23 -4.04 8.70 22.02
N PRO A 24 -4.12 9.78 21.23
CA PRO A 24 -5.33 10.12 20.50
C PRO A 24 -5.71 9.00 19.52
N SER A 25 -7.00 8.64 19.56
CA SER A 25 -7.63 7.66 18.69
C SER A 25 -7.34 7.95 17.21
N PHE A 26 -6.90 6.92 16.48
CA PHE A 26 -6.53 6.96 15.06
C PHE A 26 -7.71 7.24 14.10
N GLY A 27 -8.93 7.47 14.61
CA GLY A 27 -10.10 7.89 13.83
C GLY A 27 -10.21 9.39 13.54
N GLN A 28 -9.18 10.19 13.85
CA GLN A 28 -9.22 11.66 13.69
C GLN A 28 -8.58 12.17 12.39
N LEU A 29 -7.74 11.40 11.70
CA LEU A 29 -7.09 11.90 10.47
C LEU A 29 -8.00 11.88 9.22
N GLU A 30 -9.13 11.18 9.28
CA GLU A 30 -10.16 11.16 8.23
C GLU A 30 -11.23 12.27 8.43
N LYS A 31 -11.17 13.03 9.54
CA LYS A 31 -12.15 14.07 9.89
C LYS A 31 -11.86 15.47 9.35
N LEU A 32 -10.75 15.70 8.63
CA LEU A 32 -10.40 17.04 8.15
C LEU A 32 -11.00 17.44 6.79
N GLN A 33 -11.96 16.66 6.26
CA GLN A 33 -12.60 16.96 4.96
C GLN A 33 -14.13 17.15 5.01
N GLN A 34 -14.74 17.41 6.17
CA GLN A 34 -16.16 17.75 6.26
C GLN A 34 -16.44 18.89 7.25
N HIS A 35 -16.36 20.12 6.74
CA HIS A 35 -17.18 21.22 7.23
C HIS A 35 -18.09 21.68 6.09
N THR A 36 -19.23 21.00 5.98
CA THR A 36 -20.38 21.42 5.18
C THR A 36 -21.51 21.72 6.17
N PRO A 37 -22.25 22.82 6.02
CA PRO A 37 -23.33 23.21 6.93
C PRO A 37 -24.38 22.09 7.10
N VAL A 38 -24.83 21.92 8.35
CA VAL A 38 -25.78 20.89 8.79
C VAL A 38 -27.11 21.07 8.08
N THR A 39 -27.31 20.29 7.02
CA THR A 39 -28.59 20.11 6.34
C THR A 39 -29.34 18.98 7.06
N PRO A 40 -30.65 19.09 7.34
CA PRO A 40 -31.41 18.06 8.04
C PRO A 40 -31.29 16.69 7.34
N LEU A 41 -31.08 15.66 8.16
CA LEU A 41 -30.72 14.31 7.76
C LEU A 41 -31.77 13.71 6.79
N PRO A 42 -31.38 13.26 5.57
CA PRO A 42 -32.29 12.54 4.69
C PRO A 42 -32.66 11.18 5.32
N LYS A 43 -33.94 10.82 5.23
CA LYS A 43 -34.49 9.53 5.68
C LYS A 43 -33.62 8.39 5.14
N ARG A 44 -33.18 7.48 6.02
CA ARG A 44 -32.41 6.28 5.64
C ARG A 44 -33.22 5.48 4.61
N LEU A 45 -32.81 5.53 3.36
CA LEU A 45 -33.33 4.68 2.31
C LEU A 45 -32.95 3.21 2.62
N PRO A 46 -33.80 2.24 2.28
CA PRO A 46 -33.50 0.82 2.47
C PRO A 46 -32.25 0.44 1.67
N TYR A 47 -31.21 -0.01 2.37
CA TYR A 47 -29.98 -0.49 1.76
C TYR A 47 -30.29 -1.74 0.94
N THR A 48 -30.38 -1.58 -0.38
CA THR A 48 -30.48 -2.69 -1.32
C THR A 48 -29.06 -3.08 -1.69
N LYS A 49 -28.68 -4.35 -1.46
CA LYS A 49 -27.34 -4.83 -1.79
C LYS A 49 -27.10 -4.61 -3.30
N PRO A 50 -26.10 -3.83 -3.70
CA PRO A 50 -25.91 -3.50 -5.11
C PRO A 50 -25.55 -4.76 -5.90
N SER A 51 -25.96 -4.81 -7.17
CA SER A 51 -25.60 -5.90 -8.06
C SER A 51 -24.08 -5.93 -8.26
N ILE A 52 -23.50 -7.13 -8.44
CA ILE A 52 -22.06 -7.29 -8.71
C ILE A 52 -21.64 -6.41 -9.89
N PHE A 53 -22.49 -6.30 -10.92
CA PHE A 53 -22.24 -5.47 -12.09
C PHE A 53 -22.14 -3.98 -11.74
N GLU A 54 -23.03 -3.47 -10.88
CA GLU A 54 -23.01 -2.07 -10.43
C GLU A 54 -21.75 -1.78 -9.61
N VAL A 55 -21.32 -2.73 -8.80
CA VAL A 55 -20.10 -2.61 -7.98
C VAL A 55 -18.87 -2.57 -8.88
N VAL A 56 -18.77 -3.48 -9.86
CA VAL A 56 -17.71 -3.47 -10.87
C VAL A 56 -17.71 -2.16 -11.65
N GLN A 57 -18.90 -1.68 -12.07
CA GLN A 57 -19.02 -0.41 -12.78
C GLN A 57 -18.54 0.78 -11.91
N ARG A 58 -18.82 0.78 -10.60
CA ARG A 58 -18.33 1.81 -9.68
C ARG A 58 -16.82 1.74 -9.52
N ILE A 59 -16.24 0.55 -9.37
CA ILE A 59 -14.79 0.35 -9.30
C ILE A 59 -14.11 0.85 -10.58
N LEU A 60 -14.67 0.54 -11.75
CA LEU A 60 -14.12 0.98 -13.04
C LEU A 60 -14.33 2.47 -13.33
N LYS A 61 -15.27 3.15 -12.67
CA LYS A 61 -15.43 4.61 -12.77
C LYS A 61 -14.33 5.33 -11.98
N ASP A 62 -13.92 4.77 -10.86
CA ASP A 62 -12.85 5.35 -10.05
C ASP A 62 -11.48 5.21 -10.74
N LEU A 63 -10.60 6.21 -10.56
CA LEU A 63 -9.25 6.19 -11.12
C LEU A 63 -8.39 5.13 -10.41
N ASP A 64 -8.51 5.02 -9.08
CA ASP A 64 -7.78 4.02 -8.30
C ASP A 64 -8.26 2.60 -8.65
N GLY A 65 -9.57 2.41 -8.78
CA GLY A 65 -10.13 1.11 -9.19
C GLY A 65 -9.69 0.66 -10.59
N ARG A 66 -9.52 1.59 -11.54
CA ARG A 66 -8.96 1.30 -12.88
C ARG A 66 -7.49 0.91 -12.81
N ASP A 67 -6.65 1.67 -12.09
CA ASP A 67 -5.23 1.33 -11.89
C ASP A 67 -5.07 -0.09 -11.32
N LYS A 68 -5.82 -0.41 -10.26
CA LYS A 68 -5.76 -1.73 -9.61
C LYS A 68 -6.25 -2.84 -10.53
N SER A 69 -7.32 -2.61 -11.30
CA SER A 69 -7.82 -3.58 -12.28
C SER A 69 -6.79 -3.88 -13.38
N MET A 70 -6.14 -2.83 -13.93
CA MET A 70 -5.08 -3.01 -14.93
C MET A 70 -3.89 -3.78 -14.38
N LYS A 71 -3.48 -3.51 -13.14
CA LYS A 71 -2.42 -4.28 -12.45
C LYS A 71 -2.79 -5.75 -12.27
N ILE A 72 -4.01 -6.06 -11.83
CA ILE A 72 -4.48 -7.45 -11.68
C ILE A 72 -4.40 -8.18 -13.02
N ILE A 73 -4.94 -7.58 -14.10
CA ILE A 73 -4.90 -8.16 -15.45
C ILE A 73 -3.46 -8.36 -15.92
N GLN A 74 -2.60 -7.36 -15.72
CA GLN A 74 -1.19 -7.43 -16.07
C GLN A 74 -0.48 -8.60 -15.38
N TYR A 75 -0.72 -8.80 -14.07
CA TYR A 75 -0.07 -9.88 -13.32
C TYR A 75 -0.65 -11.27 -13.64
N ILE A 76 -1.95 -11.37 -13.95
CA ILE A 76 -2.52 -12.62 -14.51
C ILE A 76 -1.78 -13.00 -15.79
N ILE A 77 -1.58 -12.05 -16.71
CA ILE A 77 -0.86 -12.31 -17.96
C ILE A 77 0.60 -12.70 -17.67
N LYS A 78 1.29 -12.04 -16.74
CA LYS A 78 2.67 -12.40 -16.32
C LYS A 78 2.75 -13.83 -15.76
N ILE A 79 1.78 -14.25 -14.94
CA ILE A 79 1.71 -15.62 -14.41
C ILE A 79 1.49 -16.63 -15.53
N LEU A 80 0.57 -16.35 -16.46
CA LEU A 80 0.33 -17.21 -17.63
C LEU A 80 1.60 -17.34 -18.49
N LEU A 81 2.31 -16.24 -18.73
CA LEU A 81 3.58 -16.23 -19.45
C LEU A 81 4.66 -17.02 -18.72
N TYR A 82 4.73 -16.92 -17.38
CA TYR A 82 5.68 -17.69 -16.57
C TYR A 82 5.44 -19.20 -16.70
N HIS A 83 4.19 -19.66 -16.64
CA HIS A 83 3.85 -21.08 -16.78
C HIS A 83 4.04 -21.61 -18.22
N HIS A 84 3.76 -20.78 -19.23
CA HIS A 84 3.91 -21.16 -20.63
C HIS A 84 5.32 -20.93 -21.21
N SER A 85 6.25 -20.35 -20.46
CA SER A 85 7.61 -20.04 -20.94
C SER A 85 8.43 -21.26 -21.36
N ASN A 86 8.01 -22.48 -20.98
CA ASN A 86 8.65 -23.74 -21.38
C ASN A 86 8.08 -24.33 -22.69
N THR A 87 7.05 -23.72 -23.28
CA THR A 87 6.46 -24.15 -24.55
C THR A 87 6.88 -23.19 -25.66
N HIS A 88 7.23 -23.71 -26.85
CA HIS A 88 7.64 -22.94 -28.03
C HIS A 88 6.87 -21.60 -28.15
N GLN A 89 7.59 -20.48 -28.24
CA GLN A 89 7.04 -19.12 -28.34
C GLN A 89 6.07 -18.99 -29.52
N SER A 90 4.78 -19.20 -29.24
CA SER A 90 3.71 -18.97 -30.22
C SER A 90 3.48 -17.47 -30.41
N ALA A 91 2.94 -17.11 -31.58
CA ALA A 91 2.56 -15.72 -31.86
C ALA A 91 1.64 -15.12 -30.78
N HIS A 92 0.80 -15.95 -30.16
CA HIS A 92 -0.09 -15.58 -29.07
C HIS A 92 0.65 -15.14 -27.80
N LEU A 93 1.75 -15.79 -27.41
CA LEU A 93 2.53 -15.38 -26.23
C LEU A 93 3.20 -14.01 -26.43
N LYS A 94 3.60 -13.69 -27.67
CA LYS A 94 4.13 -12.36 -28.02
C LYS A 94 3.06 -11.28 -27.88
N GLN A 95 1.82 -11.57 -28.31
CA GLN A 95 0.68 -10.64 -28.13
C GLN A 95 0.38 -10.40 -26.64
N LEU A 96 0.34 -11.45 -25.82
CA LEU A 96 0.13 -11.33 -24.37
C LEU A 96 1.23 -10.51 -23.69
N THR A 97 2.48 -10.68 -24.10
CA THR A 97 3.60 -9.86 -23.60
C THR A 97 3.42 -8.38 -23.96
N GLY A 98 3.00 -8.10 -25.21
CA GLY A 98 2.64 -6.75 -25.65
C GLY A 98 1.51 -6.14 -24.82
N LEU A 99 0.43 -6.90 -24.59
CA LEU A 99 -0.70 -6.46 -23.76
C LEU A 99 -0.28 -6.15 -22.32
N ALA A 100 0.50 -7.04 -21.68
CA ALA A 100 1.00 -6.79 -20.32
C ALA A 100 1.83 -5.50 -20.24
N SER A 101 2.64 -5.21 -21.26
CA SER A 101 3.39 -3.95 -21.35
C SER A 101 2.47 -2.74 -21.51
N GLN A 102 1.45 -2.84 -22.37
CA GLN A 102 0.48 -1.77 -22.60
C GLN A 102 -0.35 -1.47 -21.35
N PHE A 103 -0.82 -2.48 -20.62
CA PHE A 103 -1.53 -2.28 -19.35
C PHE A 103 -0.63 -1.63 -18.29
N SER A 104 0.65 -2.01 -18.26
CA SER A 104 1.64 -1.36 -17.38
C SER A 104 1.80 0.12 -17.68
N ILE A 105 2.00 0.48 -18.96
CA ILE A 105 2.15 1.88 -19.38
C ILE A 105 0.86 2.65 -19.09
N THR A 106 -0.29 2.07 -19.40
CA THR A 106 -1.60 2.72 -19.16
C THR A 106 -1.82 3.00 -17.68
N SER A 107 -1.50 2.04 -16.80
CA SER A 107 -1.55 2.24 -15.34
C SER A 107 -0.62 3.35 -14.87
N GLN A 108 0.61 3.43 -15.41
CA GLN A 108 1.54 4.51 -15.08
C GLN A 108 1.02 5.88 -15.56
N VAL A 109 0.48 5.96 -16.77
CA VAL A 109 -0.12 7.20 -17.31
C VAL A 109 -1.31 7.66 -16.48
N LEU A 110 -2.16 6.74 -16.01
CA LEU A 110 -3.28 7.07 -15.12
C LEU A 110 -2.82 7.64 -13.76
N CYS A 111 -1.61 7.32 -13.34
CA CYS A 111 -1.02 7.80 -12.09
C CYS A 111 -0.15 9.07 -12.29
N LEU A 112 -0.03 9.58 -13.51
CA LEU A 112 0.83 10.71 -13.82
C LEU A 112 0.39 11.96 -13.04
N GLY A 113 1.34 12.67 -12.42
CA GLY A 113 1.05 13.89 -11.65
C GLY A 113 0.52 13.64 -10.23
N ASN A 114 0.59 12.40 -9.74
CA ASN A 114 0.27 12.06 -8.34
C ASN A 114 1.10 12.84 -7.33
N ALA A 115 2.31 13.30 -7.70
CA ALA A 115 3.18 14.11 -6.85
C ALA A 115 2.52 15.41 -6.36
N SER A 116 1.55 15.96 -7.10
CA SER A 116 0.88 17.22 -6.75
C SER A 116 0.17 17.18 -5.39
N GLY A 117 -0.39 16.03 -5.01
CA GLY A 117 -1.03 15.84 -3.70
C GLY A 117 -0.04 15.89 -2.55
N ASP A 118 1.08 15.17 -2.68
CA ASP A 118 2.12 15.10 -1.67
C ASP A 118 2.85 16.43 -1.49
N VAL A 119 3.08 17.16 -2.60
CA VAL A 119 3.64 18.52 -2.57
C VAL A 119 2.73 19.44 -1.75
N ARG A 120 1.41 19.40 -1.98
CA ARG A 120 0.45 20.19 -1.19
C ARG A 120 0.48 19.80 0.29
N GLN A 121 0.62 18.50 0.59
CA GLN A 121 0.74 18.01 1.97
C GLN A 121 2.03 18.47 2.64
N LEU A 122 3.14 18.54 1.91
CA LEU A 122 4.42 19.05 2.41
C LEU A 122 4.28 20.51 2.88
N PHE A 123 3.63 21.36 2.09
CA PHE A 123 3.38 22.76 2.46
C PHE A 123 2.45 22.91 3.67
N ALA A 124 1.52 21.97 3.89
CA ALA A 124 0.62 21.98 5.03
C ALA A 124 1.27 21.46 6.33
N THR A 125 2.32 20.63 6.22
CA THR A 125 2.93 19.94 7.38
C THR A 125 3.96 20.83 8.08
N LYS A 126 3.63 21.36 9.26
CA LYS A 126 4.56 22.13 10.10
C LYS A 126 5.25 21.26 11.16
N ARG A 127 6.58 21.38 11.26
CA ARG A 127 7.47 21.01 12.39
C ARG A 127 7.58 19.53 12.79
N ASP A 128 7.42 18.57 11.89
CA ASP A 128 7.70 17.15 12.16
C ASP A 128 8.68 16.56 11.13
N LEU A 129 9.98 16.54 11.48
CA LEU A 129 11.07 16.10 10.60
C LEU A 129 10.88 14.69 10.02
N PRO A 130 10.61 13.63 10.81
CA PRO A 130 10.43 12.29 10.25
C PRO A 130 9.23 12.21 9.31
N LYS A 131 8.13 12.94 9.58
CA LYS A 131 7.00 13.00 8.65
C LYS A 131 7.37 13.74 7.36
N GLN A 132 8.11 14.84 7.45
CA GLN A 132 8.59 15.57 6.28
C GLN A 132 9.51 14.72 5.40
N LEU A 133 10.44 13.94 5.99
CA LEU A 133 11.28 13.02 5.24
C LEU A 133 10.49 11.96 4.48
N LEU A 134 9.43 11.41 5.10
CA LEU A 134 8.55 10.45 4.42
C LEU A 134 7.76 11.08 3.27
N ILE A 135 7.27 12.31 3.45
CA ILE A 135 6.57 13.05 2.38
C ILE A 135 7.54 13.35 1.24
N ILE A 136 8.76 13.80 1.55
CA ILE A 136 9.81 14.04 0.54
C ILE A 136 10.14 12.75 -0.21
N ASN A 137 10.25 11.62 0.48
CA ASN A 137 10.44 10.31 -0.17
C ASN A 137 9.28 9.94 -1.10
N SER A 138 8.03 10.24 -0.70
CA SER A 138 6.84 10.02 -1.54
C SER A 138 6.85 10.91 -2.78
N ILE A 139 7.20 12.19 -2.63
CA ILE A 139 7.36 13.12 -3.75
C ILE A 139 8.46 12.65 -4.69
N ALA A 140 9.63 12.27 -4.15
CA ALA A 140 10.74 11.75 -4.94
C ALA A 140 10.32 10.49 -5.72
N ASN A 141 9.59 9.57 -5.07
CA ASN A 141 9.03 8.39 -5.72
C ASN A 141 8.12 8.78 -6.89
N ALA A 142 7.11 9.63 -6.63
CA ALA A 142 6.10 10.00 -7.61
C ALA A 142 6.70 10.75 -8.81
N VAL A 143 7.64 11.68 -8.55
CA VAL A 143 8.36 12.40 -9.62
C VAL A 143 9.23 11.44 -10.43
N SER A 144 9.90 10.48 -9.76
CA SER A 144 10.72 9.48 -10.44
C SER A 144 9.88 8.56 -11.31
N ASP A 145 8.73 8.12 -10.83
CA ASP A 145 7.76 7.33 -11.62
C ASP A 145 7.24 8.10 -12.84
N ASP A 146 6.94 9.40 -12.69
CA ASP A 146 6.50 10.26 -13.79
C ASP A 146 7.60 10.41 -14.85
N ILE A 147 8.85 10.63 -14.45
CA ILE A 147 10.00 10.70 -15.36
C ILE A 147 10.18 9.37 -16.11
N TYR A 148 10.10 8.24 -15.41
CA TYR A 148 10.19 6.92 -16.03
C TYR A 148 9.07 6.70 -17.04
N CYS A 149 7.83 7.06 -16.68
CA CYS A 149 6.67 6.96 -17.54
C CYS A 149 6.85 7.79 -18.83
N LEU A 150 7.26 9.06 -18.69
CA LEU A 150 7.52 9.96 -19.82
C LEU A 150 8.66 9.44 -20.73
N HIS A 151 9.68 8.83 -20.15
CA HIS A 151 10.72 8.14 -20.92
C HIS A 151 10.15 6.97 -21.72
N ARG A 152 9.33 6.12 -21.11
CA ARG A 152 8.73 4.95 -21.78
C ARG A 152 7.77 5.31 -22.93
N ILE A 153 7.12 6.46 -22.85
CA ILE A 153 6.22 6.97 -23.91
C ILE A 153 7.03 7.63 -25.04
N GLY A 154 8.33 7.88 -24.83
CA GLY A 154 9.20 8.52 -25.82
C GLY A 154 9.21 10.04 -25.77
N VAL A 155 8.61 10.64 -24.73
CA VAL A 155 8.64 12.10 -24.51
C VAL A 155 10.04 12.55 -24.09
N LEU A 156 10.73 11.75 -23.26
CA LEU A 156 12.10 12.02 -22.83
C LEU A 156 13.10 11.15 -23.63
N PRO A 157 13.94 11.76 -24.49
CA PRO A 157 14.81 11.02 -25.41
C PRO A 157 16.02 10.37 -24.73
N HIS A 158 16.39 10.84 -23.54
CA HIS A 158 17.65 10.45 -22.90
C HIS A 158 17.50 9.19 -22.03
N LYS A 159 17.99 8.05 -22.53
CA LYS A 159 17.91 6.73 -21.87
C LYS A 159 18.40 6.70 -20.43
N ALA A 160 19.41 7.50 -20.09
CA ALA A 160 19.93 7.52 -18.71
C ALA A 160 18.87 8.00 -17.71
N TRP A 161 18.00 8.96 -18.07
CA TRP A 161 16.95 9.44 -17.16
C TRP A 161 15.97 8.32 -16.82
N GLY A 162 15.59 7.52 -17.81
CA GLY A 162 14.78 6.32 -17.60
C GLY A 162 15.43 5.37 -16.59
N HIS A 163 16.68 4.99 -16.82
CA HIS A 163 17.39 4.05 -15.94
C HIS A 163 17.55 4.56 -14.50
N TYR A 164 17.98 5.81 -14.32
CA TYR A 164 18.10 6.40 -12.98
C TYR A 164 16.75 6.52 -12.29
N SER A 165 15.70 6.93 -13.02
CA SER A 165 14.36 7.09 -12.46
C SER A 165 13.73 5.77 -12.02
N GLU A 166 14.02 4.68 -12.72
CA GLU A 166 13.58 3.33 -12.34
C GLU A 166 14.22 2.89 -11.01
N ILE A 167 15.54 3.07 -10.89
CA ILE A 167 16.29 2.72 -9.67
C ILE A 167 15.82 3.56 -8.48
N ILE A 168 15.75 4.89 -8.65
CA ILE A 168 15.35 5.80 -7.58
C ILE A 168 13.93 5.48 -7.12
N SER A 169 12.99 5.29 -8.04
CA SER A 169 11.61 4.90 -7.70
C SER A 169 11.57 3.59 -6.93
N ALA A 170 12.27 2.55 -7.39
CA ALA A 170 12.29 1.26 -6.70
C ALA A 170 12.79 1.39 -5.24
N HIS A 171 13.85 2.17 -4.99
CA HIS A 171 14.35 2.40 -3.63
C HIS A 171 13.40 3.23 -2.77
N CYS A 172 12.81 4.30 -3.32
CA CYS A 172 11.85 5.13 -2.58
C CYS A 172 10.57 4.36 -2.25
N TRP A 173 10.10 3.52 -3.16
CA TRP A 173 8.97 2.62 -2.97
C TRP A 173 9.29 1.58 -1.88
N PHE A 174 10.47 0.96 -1.95
CA PHE A 174 10.93 0.01 -0.94
C PHE A 174 10.94 0.62 0.47
N LEU A 175 11.52 1.82 0.62
CA LEU A 175 11.55 2.53 1.91
C LEU A 175 10.12 2.82 2.42
N SER A 176 9.22 3.25 1.52
CA SER A 176 7.81 3.51 1.86
C SER A 176 7.11 2.24 2.34
N ILE A 177 7.35 1.09 1.68
CA ILE A 177 6.80 -0.20 2.10
C ILE A 177 7.35 -0.60 3.47
N THR A 178 8.65 -0.48 3.72
CA THR A 178 9.25 -0.87 5.02
C THR A 178 8.61 -0.08 6.17
N VAL A 179 8.46 1.24 6.00
CA VAL A 179 7.82 2.10 7.00
C VAL A 179 6.34 1.77 7.15
N GLY A 180 5.64 1.52 6.03
CA GLY A 180 4.24 1.12 6.02
C GLY A 180 4.01 -0.22 6.70
N LEU A 181 4.90 -1.19 6.51
CA LEU A 181 4.83 -2.52 7.10
C LEU A 181 4.89 -2.46 8.62
N ASN A 182 5.82 -1.66 9.18
CA ASN A 182 5.93 -1.48 10.63
C ASN A 182 4.63 -0.87 11.21
N LYS A 183 4.08 0.15 10.54
CA LYS A 183 2.80 0.77 10.94
C LYS A 183 1.62 -0.20 10.84
N ASN A 184 1.58 -1.02 9.79
CA ASN A 184 0.53 -2.01 9.59
C ASN A 184 0.61 -3.15 10.61
N PHE A 185 1.82 -3.55 10.98
CA PHE A 185 2.07 -4.52 12.05
C PHE A 185 1.58 -3.98 13.40
N GLU A 186 1.95 -2.75 13.75
CA GLU A 186 1.46 -2.08 14.97
C GLU A 186 -0.07 -1.96 14.98
N SER A 187 -0.67 -1.62 13.84
CA SER A 187 -2.12 -1.56 13.68
C SER A 187 -2.80 -2.92 13.87
N MET A 188 -2.16 -4.01 13.42
CA MET A 188 -2.67 -5.37 13.62
C MET A 188 -2.63 -5.76 15.10
N CYS A 189 -1.50 -5.55 15.79
CA CYS A 189 -1.38 -5.83 17.22
C CYS A 189 -2.40 -5.04 18.04
N LYS A 190 -2.66 -3.77 17.69
CA LYS A 190 -3.71 -2.96 18.33
C LYS A 190 -5.11 -3.52 18.08
N ALA A 191 -5.41 -3.95 16.85
CA ALA A 191 -6.70 -4.54 16.50
C ALA A 191 -6.92 -5.91 17.15
N GLU A 192 -5.86 -6.66 17.43
CA GLU A 192 -5.94 -7.94 18.14
C GLU A 192 -6.39 -7.76 19.60
N VAL A 193 -5.92 -6.71 20.26
CA VAL A 193 -6.24 -6.44 21.67
C VAL A 193 -7.56 -5.68 21.83
N TYR A 194 -7.81 -4.67 20.99
CA TYR A 194 -8.90 -3.71 21.20
C TYR A 194 -9.94 -3.69 20.07
N GLY A 195 -9.65 -4.34 18.93
CA GLY A 195 -10.44 -4.22 17.72
C GLY A 195 -11.56 -5.24 17.61
N THR A 196 -12.47 -4.96 16.69
CA THR A 196 -13.48 -5.93 16.25
C THR A 196 -12.84 -7.01 15.36
N GLN A 197 -13.50 -8.16 15.25
CA GLN A 197 -13.08 -9.24 14.32
C GLN A 197 -13.00 -8.78 12.85
N GLN A 198 -13.75 -7.75 12.47
CA GLN A 198 -13.69 -7.18 11.12
C GLN A 198 -12.45 -6.29 10.94
N GLU A 199 -12.13 -5.46 11.94
CA GLU A 199 -10.92 -4.62 11.93
C GLU A 199 -9.65 -5.45 11.96
N LEU A 200 -9.61 -6.51 12.77
CA LEU A 200 -8.48 -7.45 12.80
C LEU A 200 -8.26 -8.11 11.43
N ARG A 201 -9.32 -8.61 10.79
CA ARG A 201 -9.23 -9.19 9.45
C ARG A 201 -8.74 -8.17 8.41
N LEU A 202 -9.22 -6.93 8.46
CA LEU A 202 -8.78 -5.88 7.54
C LEU A 202 -7.31 -5.51 7.76
N ALA A 203 -6.85 -5.48 9.02
CA ALA A 203 -5.46 -5.23 9.38
C ALA A 203 -4.55 -6.37 8.87
N GLN A 204 -4.94 -7.63 9.06
CA GLN A 204 -4.22 -8.80 8.53
C GLN A 204 -4.11 -8.76 7.00
N ILE A 205 -5.19 -8.43 6.30
CA ILE A 205 -5.19 -8.27 4.83
C ILE A 205 -4.22 -7.17 4.40
N THR A 206 -4.22 -6.04 5.11
CA THR A 206 -3.34 -4.91 4.81
C THR A 206 -1.87 -5.28 5.08
N LEU A 207 -1.59 -6.01 6.15
CA LEU A 207 -0.25 -6.52 6.47
C LEU A 207 0.24 -7.52 5.40
N CYS A 208 -0.59 -8.50 5.04
CA CYS A 208 -0.27 -9.49 4.01
C CYS A 208 0.02 -8.82 2.66
N LYS A 209 -0.77 -7.79 2.30
CA LYS A 209 -0.51 -6.96 1.13
C LYS A 209 0.88 -6.30 1.21
N SER A 210 1.20 -5.64 2.32
CA SER A 210 2.51 -4.99 2.48
C SER A 210 3.68 -5.97 2.41
N VAL A 211 3.53 -7.19 2.92
CA VAL A 211 4.53 -8.25 2.76
C VAL A 211 4.67 -8.65 1.30
N ALA A 212 3.56 -8.82 0.57
CA ALA A 212 3.61 -9.10 -0.86
C ALA A 212 4.29 -7.97 -1.66
N ASP A 213 3.97 -6.70 -1.36
CA ASP A 213 4.63 -5.53 -1.94
C ASP A 213 6.14 -5.51 -1.62
N LEU A 214 6.53 -5.88 -0.40
CA LEU A 214 7.93 -5.96 0.02
C LEU A 214 8.69 -7.05 -0.75
N LEU A 215 8.09 -8.24 -0.91
CA LEU A 215 8.67 -9.33 -1.69
C LEU A 215 8.80 -8.95 -3.17
N PHE A 216 7.76 -8.31 -3.72
CA PHE A 216 7.76 -7.80 -5.08
C PHE A 216 8.91 -6.82 -5.31
N CYS A 217 8.96 -5.74 -4.53
CA CYS A 217 9.94 -4.67 -4.69
C CYS A 217 11.35 -5.12 -4.29
N GLY A 218 11.47 -6.00 -3.29
CA GLY A 218 12.75 -6.56 -2.86
C GLY A 218 13.42 -7.39 -3.95
N CYS A 219 12.64 -8.08 -4.80
CA CYS A 219 13.21 -8.80 -5.95
C CYS A 219 13.92 -7.85 -6.92
N ASP A 220 13.35 -6.66 -7.17
CA ASP A 220 13.91 -5.65 -8.06
C ASP A 220 15.13 -4.95 -7.44
N VAL A 221 15.05 -4.59 -6.15
CA VAL A 221 16.14 -3.89 -5.44
C VAL A 221 17.37 -4.80 -5.25
N PHE A 222 17.17 -6.05 -4.85
CA PHE A 222 18.26 -6.99 -4.54
C PHE A 222 18.70 -7.86 -5.74
N HIS A 223 18.09 -7.69 -6.91
CA HIS A 223 18.45 -8.40 -8.14
C HIS A 223 18.52 -9.93 -7.98
N LEU A 224 17.52 -10.53 -7.29
CA LEU A 224 17.54 -11.96 -6.98
C LEU A 224 17.32 -12.82 -8.25
N PRO A 225 18.04 -13.97 -8.41
CA PRO A 225 17.99 -14.78 -9.63
C PRO A 225 16.68 -15.58 -9.82
N PHE A 226 15.95 -15.89 -8.75
CA PHE A 226 14.66 -16.60 -8.79
C PHE A 226 13.44 -15.66 -8.90
N SER A 227 13.67 -14.41 -9.31
CA SER A 227 12.74 -13.29 -9.17
C SER A 227 11.46 -13.40 -9.99
N LYS A 228 11.49 -13.89 -11.24
CA LYS A 228 10.36 -13.69 -12.18
C LYS A 228 9.04 -14.32 -11.70
N GLY A 229 9.09 -15.55 -11.19
CA GLY A 229 7.91 -16.24 -10.67
C GLY A 229 7.41 -15.61 -9.37
N ILE A 230 8.33 -15.38 -8.41
CA ILE A 230 8.01 -14.77 -7.12
C ILE A 230 7.42 -13.38 -7.30
N GLN A 231 8.03 -12.56 -8.16
CA GLN A 231 7.58 -11.22 -8.51
C GLN A 231 6.22 -11.22 -9.20
N ALA A 232 5.94 -12.18 -10.10
CA ALA A 232 4.63 -12.29 -10.73
C ALA A 232 3.53 -12.64 -9.70
N TRP A 233 3.80 -13.61 -8.82
CA TRP A 233 2.86 -14.03 -7.78
C TRP A 233 2.67 -12.98 -6.68
N SER A 234 3.74 -12.36 -6.19
CA SER A 234 3.65 -11.32 -5.16
C SER A 234 2.94 -10.08 -5.68
N GLY A 235 3.21 -9.67 -6.93
CA GLY A 235 2.49 -8.58 -7.59
C GLY A 235 1.00 -8.90 -7.78
N PHE A 236 0.66 -10.13 -8.16
CA PHE A 236 -0.73 -10.60 -8.27
C PHE A 236 -1.46 -10.58 -6.93
N ILE A 237 -0.87 -11.17 -5.89
CA ILE A 237 -1.46 -11.22 -4.54
C ILE A 237 -1.68 -9.81 -3.99
N SER A 238 -0.68 -8.92 -4.11
CA SER A 238 -0.85 -7.53 -3.70
C SER A 238 -1.98 -6.82 -4.47
N GLY A 239 -2.05 -7.03 -5.78
CA GLY A 239 -3.11 -6.50 -6.64
C GLY A 239 -4.50 -6.97 -6.19
N LEU A 240 -4.66 -8.27 -5.92
CA LEU A 240 -5.92 -8.84 -5.43
C LEU A 240 -6.32 -8.27 -4.07
N LEU A 241 -5.40 -8.19 -3.11
CA LEU A 241 -5.69 -7.67 -1.77
C LEU A 241 -6.03 -6.17 -1.81
N ALA A 242 -5.36 -5.40 -2.68
CA ALA A 242 -5.72 -4.01 -2.94
C ALA A 242 -7.11 -3.89 -3.57
N GLY A 243 -7.42 -4.71 -4.59
CA GLY A 243 -8.73 -4.76 -5.23
C GLY A 243 -9.85 -5.13 -4.26
N TYR A 244 -9.61 -6.10 -3.36
CA TYR A 244 -10.54 -6.47 -2.29
C TYR A 244 -10.84 -5.30 -1.34
N LYS A 245 -9.82 -4.50 -0.99
CA LYS A 245 -10.01 -3.31 -0.15
C LYS A 245 -10.87 -2.25 -0.84
N VAL A 246 -10.67 -2.03 -2.14
CA VAL A 246 -11.50 -1.12 -2.94
C VAL A 246 -12.93 -1.65 -3.03
N TYR A 247 -13.12 -2.95 -3.27
CA TYR A 247 -14.42 -3.59 -3.31
C TYR A 247 -15.20 -3.39 -2.00
N ASN A 248 -14.56 -3.60 -0.86
CA ASN A 248 -15.18 -3.39 0.45
C ASN A 248 -15.56 -1.92 0.68
N ARG A 249 -14.74 -0.97 0.21
CA ARG A 249 -15.06 0.46 0.31
C ARG A 249 -16.31 0.83 -0.51
N VAL A 250 -16.48 0.26 -1.70
CA VAL A 250 -17.62 0.54 -2.59
C VAL A 250 -18.94 -0.07 -2.09
N GLN A 251 -18.86 -1.11 -1.26
CA GLN A 251 -20.03 -1.77 -0.65
C GLN A 251 -20.57 -1.02 0.57
N GLN A 252 -19.74 -0.22 1.24
CA GLN A 252 -20.13 0.59 2.41
C GLN A 252 -20.83 1.88 1.97
#